data_AF-A0A5E6N1A7-F1
#
_entry.id   AF-A0A5E6N1A7-F1
#
_cell.length_a   1.000
_cell.length_b   1.000
_cell.length_c   1.000
_cell.angle_alpha   90.00
_cell.angle_beta   90.00
_cell.angle_gamma   90.00
#
_symmetry.space_group_name_H-M   'P 1'
#
loop_
_entity.id
_entity.type
_entity.pdbx_description
1 polymer ?
#
loop_
_entity_poly.entity_id
_entity_poly.type
_entity_poly.pdbx_seq_one_letter_code
_entity_poly.pdbx_strand_id
1 'polypeptide(L)'
;MKRDIRLMMWALPANGHPMDVLQTTIASMATFYPDAGAQDPNSAYTQSALTKIIANMSTLVAMWARISTGYDPIPPSKEMSYAKNFLAMSFGEEPDDDIVNCLTLV
;
A
#
# COMPACT_ATOMS: atom_id res chain seq x y z
N MET A 1 5.18 7.15 -11.08
CA MET A 1 5.19 6.25 -9.91
C MET A 1 3.78 5.98 -9.35
N LYS A 2 3.12 6.91 -8.66
CA LYS A 2 1.79 6.64 -8.03
C LYS A 2 0.67 6.29 -9.03
N ARG A 3 0.76 6.78 -10.28
CA ARG A 3 -0.25 6.55 -11.32
C ARG A 3 -0.13 5.15 -11.95
N ASP A 4 1.09 4.66 -12.07
CA ASP A 4 1.43 3.44 -12.80
C ASP A 4 1.05 2.19 -12.00
N ILE A 5 1.28 2.20 -10.68
CA ILE A 5 0.89 1.11 -9.77
C ILE A 5 -0.62 0.94 -9.72
N ARG A 6 -1.38 2.05 -9.69
CA ARG A 6 -2.84 2.00 -9.70
C ARG A 6 -3.37 1.33 -10.96
N LEU A 7 -2.85 1.70 -12.13
CA LEU A 7 -3.24 1.11 -13.40
C LEU A 7 -2.89 -0.39 -13.46
N MET A 8 -1.75 -0.78 -12.90
CA MET A 8 -1.39 -2.18 -12.80
C MET A 8 -2.35 -2.97 -11.92
N MET A 9 -2.73 -2.44 -10.76
CA MET A 9 -3.71 -3.10 -9.87
C MET A 9 -5.10 -3.23 -10.53
N TRP A 10 -5.50 -2.26 -11.35
CA TRP A 10 -6.73 -2.32 -12.16
C TRP A 10 -6.67 -3.36 -13.28
N ALA A 11 -5.49 -3.69 -13.78
CA ALA A 11 -5.31 -4.69 -14.83
C ALA A 11 -5.31 -6.14 -14.27
N LEU A 12 -5.21 -6.31 -12.95
CA LEU A 12 -5.23 -7.62 -12.30
C LEU A 12 -6.67 -8.17 -12.19
N PRO A 13 -6.85 -9.49 -12.26
CA PRO A 13 -8.17 -10.10 -12.12
C PRO A 13 -8.73 -9.86 -10.71
N ALA A 14 -9.93 -9.26 -10.63
CA ALA A 14 -10.60 -8.97 -9.35
C ALA A 14 -10.90 -10.22 -8.51
N ASN A 15 -10.98 -11.40 -9.15
CA ASN A 15 -11.22 -12.69 -8.49
C ASN A 15 -9.92 -13.37 -8.00
N GLY A 16 -8.75 -12.76 -8.19
CA GLY A 16 -7.48 -13.30 -7.70
C GLY A 16 -7.41 -13.27 -6.17
N HIS A 17 -6.68 -14.21 -5.58
CA HIS A 17 -6.46 -14.20 -4.13
C HIS A 17 -5.76 -12.90 -3.71
N PRO A 18 -6.25 -12.16 -2.69
CA PRO A 18 -5.72 -10.85 -2.34
C PRO A 18 -4.20 -10.84 -2.06
N MET A 19 -3.67 -11.93 -1.50
CA MET A 19 -2.22 -12.04 -1.23
C MET A 19 -1.39 -12.09 -2.51
N ASP A 20 -1.87 -12.75 -3.57
CA ASP A 20 -1.13 -12.91 -4.83
C ASP A 20 -1.03 -11.56 -5.56
N VAL A 21 -2.12 -10.79 -5.49
CA VAL A 21 -2.19 -9.45 -6.04
C VAL A 21 -1.26 -8.51 -5.27
N LEU A 22 -1.26 -8.58 -3.94
CA LEU A 22 -0.37 -7.77 -3.11
C LEU A 22 1.10 -8.13 -3.39
N GLN A 23 1.43 -9.42 -3.47
CA GLN A 23 2.78 -9.89 -3.78
C GLN A 23 3.27 -9.37 -5.14
N THR A 24 2.42 -9.47 -6.17
CA THR A 24 2.72 -8.95 -7.52
C THR A 24 2.94 -7.44 -7.49
N THR A 25 2.12 -6.72 -6.72
CA THR A 25 2.20 -5.27 -6.59
C THR A 25 3.49 -4.83 -5.88
N ILE A 26 3.90 -5.52 -4.82
CA ILE A 26 5.16 -5.24 -4.11
C ILE A 26 6.35 -5.55 -5.02
N ALA A 27 6.32 -6.67 -5.75
CA ALA A 27 7.38 -7.05 -6.68
C ALA A 27 7.54 -6.01 -7.80
N SER A 28 6.43 -5.51 -8.37
CA SER A 28 6.46 -4.40 -9.31
C SER A 28 6.95 -3.11 -8.67
N MET A 29 6.64 -2.85 -7.40
CA MET A 29 7.11 -1.62 -6.76
C MET A 29 8.64 -1.58 -6.63
N ALA A 30 9.27 -2.74 -6.45
CA ALA A 30 10.73 -2.86 -6.45
C ALA A 30 11.36 -2.42 -7.78
N THR A 31 10.67 -2.57 -8.92
CA THR A 31 11.21 -2.15 -10.23
C THR A 31 11.32 -0.64 -10.39
N PHE A 32 10.63 0.16 -9.56
CA PHE A 32 10.79 1.61 -9.53
C PHE A 32 12.05 2.07 -8.77
N TYR A 33 12.75 1.16 -8.11
CA TYR A 33 13.99 1.42 -7.37
C TYR A 33 15.15 0.58 -7.96
N PRO A 34 15.58 0.86 -9.21
CA PRO A 34 16.64 0.08 -9.87
C PRO A 34 17.96 0.08 -9.09
N ASP A 35 18.24 1.17 -8.36
CA ASP A 35 19.45 1.34 -7.53
C ASP A 35 19.39 0.58 -6.20
N ALA A 36 18.24 0.02 -5.82
CA ALA A 36 18.13 -0.87 -4.66
C ALA A 36 18.68 -2.28 -4.94
N GLY A 37 19.20 -2.52 -6.15
CA GLY A 37 19.74 -3.80 -6.59
C GLY A 37 21.10 -4.16 -5.98
N ALA A 38 21.10 -5.18 -5.12
CA ALA A 38 22.04 -6.30 -4.96
C ALA A 38 23.58 -6.09 -4.85
N GLN A 39 24.15 -4.91 -5.08
CA GLN A 39 25.60 -4.72 -4.93
C GLN A 39 26.01 -4.55 -3.46
N ASP A 40 25.16 -3.89 -2.66
CA ASP A 40 25.36 -3.78 -1.21
C ASP A 40 24.00 -3.77 -0.48
N PRO A 41 23.63 -4.86 0.21
CA PRO A 41 22.41 -4.94 1.01
C PRO A 41 22.35 -3.88 2.11
N ASN A 42 23.49 -3.38 2.58
CA ASN A 42 23.59 -2.37 3.64
C ASN A 42 23.67 -0.94 3.10
N SER A 43 23.54 -0.75 1.79
CA SER A 43 23.47 0.58 1.19
C SER A 43 22.29 1.38 1.77
N ALA A 44 22.55 2.65 2.09
CA ALA A 44 21.52 3.60 2.51
C ALA A 44 20.39 3.73 1.47
N TYR A 45 20.69 3.46 0.19
CA TYR A 45 19.70 3.46 -0.89
C TYR A 45 18.73 2.28 -0.78
N THR A 46 19.26 1.07 -0.51
CA THR A 46 18.45 -0.13 -0.31
C THR A 46 17.53 0.02 0.91
N GLN A 47 18.06 0.54 2.02
CA GLN A 47 17.25 0.82 3.21
C GLN A 47 16.18 1.88 2.92
N SER A 48 16.50 2.97 2.23
CA SER A 48 15.52 4.01 1.85
C SER A 48 14.41 3.46 0.95
N ALA A 49 14.75 2.61 -0.02
CA ALA A 49 13.77 1.96 -0.89
C ALA A 49 12.85 1.04 -0.07
N LEU A 50 13.41 0.21 0.82
CA LEU A 50 12.64 -0.67 1.68
C LEU A 50 11.70 0.10 2.62
N THR A 51 12.18 1.18 3.24
CA THR A 51 11.34 2.05 4.09
C THR A 51 10.19 2.64 3.29
N LYS A 52 10.42 3.08 2.05
CA LYS A 52 9.35 3.57 1.17
C LYS A 52 8.38 2.46 0.80
N ILE A 53 8.84 1.23 0.63
CA ILE A 53 7.98 0.08 0.33
C ILE A 53 7.05 -0.23 1.51
N ILE A 54 7.62 -0.34 2.71
CA ILE A 54 6.87 -0.60 3.94
C ILE A 54 5.88 0.55 4.22
N ALA A 55 6.31 1.80 4.07
CA ALA A 55 5.46 2.97 4.31
C ALA A 55 4.23 3.04 3.38
N ASN A 56 4.34 2.52 2.15
CA ASN A 56 3.23 2.50 1.20
C ASN A 56 2.39 1.20 1.29
N MET A 57 2.78 0.22 2.09
CA MET A 57 2.11 -1.09 2.17
C MET A 57 0.63 -0.95 2.59
N SER A 58 0.34 -0.13 3.61
CA SER A 58 -1.03 0.15 4.04
C SER A 58 -1.87 0.80 2.94
N THR A 59 -1.25 1.69 2.15
CA THR A 59 -1.92 2.33 1.02
C THR A 59 -2.24 1.30 -0.07
N LEU A 60 -1.33 0.38 -0.38
CA LEU A 60 -1.57 -0.68 -1.37
C LEU A 60 -2.71 -1.61 -0.94
N VAL A 61 -2.75 -2.01 0.33
CA VAL A 61 -3.82 -2.86 0.87
C VAL A 61 -5.17 -2.16 0.80
N ALA A 62 -5.26 -0.91 1.26
CA ALA A 62 -6.49 -0.13 1.19
C ALA A 62 -6.95 0.12 -0.25
N MET A 63 -5.99 0.37 -1.17
CA MET A 63 -6.27 0.50 -2.60
C MET A 63 -6.86 -0.78 -3.18
N TRP A 64 -6.29 -1.96 -2.86
CA TRP A 64 -6.82 -3.23 -3.36
C TRP A 64 -8.22 -3.52 -2.83
N ALA A 65 -8.48 -3.26 -1.55
CA ALA A 65 -9.79 -3.46 -0.93
C ALA A 65 -10.90 -2.66 -1.65
N ARG A 66 -10.57 -1.47 -2.15
CA ARG A 66 -11.49 -0.66 -2.97
C ARG A 66 -11.58 -1.14 -4.43
N ILE A 67 -10.45 -1.45 -5.05
CA ILE A 67 -10.42 -1.92 -6.44
C ILE A 67 -11.18 -3.24 -6.59
N SER A 68 -11.03 -4.17 -5.64
CA SER A 68 -11.73 -5.46 -5.65
C SER A 68 -13.25 -5.31 -5.49
N THR A 69 -13.71 -4.22 -4.87
CA THR A 69 -15.12 -3.88 -4.70
C THR A 69 -15.65 -2.94 -5.80
N GLY A 70 -14.80 -2.57 -6.77
CA GLY A 70 -15.16 -1.71 -7.91
C GLY A 70 -15.16 -0.22 -7.61
N TYR A 71 -14.63 0.20 -6.46
CA TYR A 71 -14.52 1.61 -6.08
C TYR A 71 -13.14 2.18 -6.40
N ASP A 72 -13.10 3.49 -6.65
CA ASP A 72 -11.85 4.20 -6.86
C ASP A 72 -11.05 4.34 -5.54
N PRO A 73 -9.71 4.17 -5.59
CA PRO A 73 -8.85 4.28 -4.43
C PRO A 73 -8.78 5.72 -3.89
N ILE A 74 -8.77 5.85 -2.56
CA ILE A 74 -8.65 7.13 -1.86
C ILE A 74 -7.16 7.47 -1.64
N PRO A 75 -6.72 8.70 -1.91
CA PRO A 75 -5.35 9.11 -1.63
C PRO A 75 -5.09 9.21 -0.11
N PRO A 76 -3.87 8.87 0.36
CA PRO A 76 -3.52 8.98 1.76
C PRO A 76 -3.48 10.44 2.23
N SER A 77 -3.98 10.68 3.44
CA SER A 77 -3.97 11.98 4.12
C SER A 77 -2.76 12.09 5.05
N LYS A 78 -2.08 13.24 5.05
CA LYS A 78 -0.89 13.49 5.90
C LYS A 78 -1.22 13.90 7.34
N GLU A 79 -2.46 14.30 7.59
CA GLU A 79 -2.92 14.85 8.87
C GLU A 79 -3.42 13.76 9.83
N MET A 80 -3.63 12.54 9.32
CA MET A 80 -4.18 11.42 10.07
C MET A 80 -3.07 10.49 10.58
N SER A 81 -3.31 9.87 11.74
CA SER A 81 -2.45 8.80 12.25
C SER A 81 -2.43 7.60 11.29
N TYR A 82 -1.41 6.74 11.38
CA TYR A 82 -1.25 5.59 10.49
C TYR A 82 -2.49 4.68 10.44
N ALA A 83 -3.02 4.31 11.60
CA ALA A 83 -4.21 3.48 11.72
C ALA A 83 -5.47 4.19 11.17
N LYS A 84 -5.67 5.47 11.52
CA LYS A 84 -6.80 6.27 11.04
C LYS A 84 -6.78 6.44 9.52
N ASN A 85 -5.60 6.73 8.95
CA ASN A 85 -5.42 6.86 7.50
C ASN A 85 -5.71 5.54 6.77
N PHE A 86 -5.24 4.40 7.29
CA PHE A 86 -5.51 3.09 6.68
C PHE A 86 -7.01 2.75 6.65
N LEU A 87 -7.71 2.95 7.77
CA LEU A 87 -9.14 2.69 7.87
C LEU A 87 -9.94 3.64 6.98
N ALA A 88 -9.61 4.93 6.99
CA ALA A 88 -10.24 5.93 6.13
C ALA A 88 -10.05 5.61 4.64
N MET A 89 -8.87 5.15 4.22
CA MET A 89 -8.65 4.76 2.83
C MET A 89 -9.42 3.48 2.44
N SER A 90 -9.60 2.55 3.38
CA SER A 90 -10.26 1.26 3.11
C SER A 90 -11.77 1.42 2.99
N PHE A 91 -12.39 2.12 3.96
CA PHE A 91 -13.85 2.27 4.02
C PHE A 91 -14.36 3.54 3.33
N GLY A 92 -13.54 4.60 3.30
CA GLY A 92 -13.94 5.92 2.79
C GLY A 92 -14.77 6.75 3.76
N GLU A 93 -14.85 6.32 5.01
CA GLU A 93 -15.51 7.02 6.10
C GLU A 93 -14.50 7.32 7.21
N GLU A 94 -14.82 8.29 8.07
CA GLU A 94 -13.99 8.57 9.24
C GLU A 94 -14.17 7.43 10.26
N PRO A 95 -13.10 6.71 10.62
CA PRO A 95 -13.22 5.52 11.47
C PRO A 95 -13.50 5.91 12.92
N ASP A 96 -14.25 5.05 13.61
CA ASP A 96 -14.48 5.14 15.05
C ASP A 96 -13.16 4.98 15.83
N ASP A 97 -13.00 5.75 16.91
CA ASP A 97 -11.81 5.76 17.76
C ASP A 97 -11.55 4.39 18.39
N ASP A 98 -12.60 3.62 18.69
CA ASP A 98 -12.47 2.25 19.22
C ASP A 98 -11.80 1.31 18.22
N ILE A 99 -12.16 1.39 16.94
CA ILE A 99 -11.60 0.56 15.86
C ILE A 99 -10.15 0.99 15.59
N VAL A 100 -9.86 2.28 15.63
CA VAL A 100 -8.50 2.83 15.49
C VAL A 100 -7.60 2.30 16.62
N ASN A 101 -8.10 2.26 17.86
CA ASN A 101 -7.36 1.74 19.00
C ASN A 101 -7.09 0.24 18.87
N CYS A 102 -8.06 -0.56 18.44
CA CYS A 102 -7.85 -1.99 18.21
C CYS A 102 -6.71 -2.27 17.21
N LEU A 103 -6.62 -1.50 16.12
CA LEU A 103 -5.55 -1.66 15.12
C LEU A 103 -4.18 -1.18 15.62
N THR A 104 -4.17 -0.18 16.51
CA THR A 104 -2.92 0.37 17.06
C THR A 104 -2.30 -0.54 18.13
N LEU A 105 -3.10 -1.42 18.73
CA LEU A 105 -2.66 -2.36 19.77
C LEU A 105 -1.92 -3.60 19.25
N VAL A 106 -1.93 -3.84 17.94
CA VAL A 106 -1.24 -4.96 17.26
C VAL A 106 0.07 -4.48 16.66
#